data_AF-A0A1Q2YHM6-F1
#
_entry.id   AF-A0A1Q2YHM6-F1
#
_cell.length_a   1.000
_cell.length_b   1.000
_cell.length_c   1.000
_cell.angle_alpha   90.00
_cell.angle_beta   90.00
_cell.angle_gamma   90.00
#
_symmetry.space_group_name_H-M   'P 1'
#
loop_
_entity.id
_entity.type
_entity.pdbx_description
1 polymer ?
#
loop_
_entity_poly.entity_id
_entity_poly.type
_entity_poly.pdbx_seq_one_letter_code
_entity_poly.pdbx_strand_id
1 'polypeptide(L)'
;MKRVIKGDIDISMRNNDILLADTFTSYNKVLVDFLVYVCALVLGMSALPSGTDLSKELSKTHLQIYNIDLLLANFPSLLRFKQCLKEYNQSGRQNIRHLLNAIKYFTAFLPTISMILFKAGYLKTRGLWVLFTFINSSYSLYWDITNDWNFGFFLKFLSDKPNVKLLRNKLLYSKEAYVLAIIIDFQLRFIWVYGLIFANPTSPSPSTAAKFFTTLFTTEMGTFLLECLEIFRRWVWVFLKIETEHVMISSVSDFIELQSFD
;
A
#
# COMPACT_ATOMS: atom_id res chain seq x y z
N MET A 1 -9.89 17.75 0.32
CA MET A 1 -8.85 17.37 -0.68
C MET A 1 -7.62 18.29 -0.68
N LYS A 2 -7.75 19.63 -0.78
CA LYS A 2 -6.61 20.57 -0.77
C LYS A 2 -5.67 20.39 0.43
N ARG A 3 -6.22 20.18 1.64
CA ARG A 3 -5.49 19.89 2.87
C ARG A 3 -4.63 18.63 2.76
N VAL A 4 -5.25 17.53 2.35
CA VAL A 4 -4.60 16.24 2.12
C VAL A 4 -3.45 16.40 1.13
N ILE A 5 -3.67 17.04 -0.03
CA ILE A 5 -2.66 17.24 -1.10
C ILE A 5 -1.50 18.17 -0.67
N LYS A 6 -1.78 19.20 0.14
CA LYS A 6 -0.72 20.09 0.67
C LYS A 6 0.01 19.50 1.88
N GLY A 7 -0.55 18.46 2.50
CA GLY A 7 -0.07 17.90 3.76
C GLY A 7 -0.44 18.74 4.99
N ASP A 8 -1.39 19.66 4.85
CA ASP A 8 -1.95 20.46 5.95
C ASP A 8 -3.07 19.65 6.65
N ILE A 9 -2.70 18.51 7.25
CA ILE A 9 -3.66 17.65 7.95
C ILE A 9 -4.33 18.44 9.09
N ASP A 10 -5.65 18.42 9.09
CA ASP A 10 -6.44 19.01 10.17
C ASP A 10 -6.39 18.08 11.39
N ILE A 11 -5.99 18.59 12.55
CA ILE A 11 -5.91 17.79 13.79
C ILE A 11 -7.29 17.25 14.17
N SER A 12 -8.36 18.03 13.95
CA SER A 12 -9.73 17.65 14.29
C SER A 12 -10.29 16.54 13.39
N MET A 13 -9.83 16.46 12.13
CA MET A 13 -10.24 15.47 11.15
C MET A 13 -9.09 14.55 10.72
N ARG A 14 -8.08 14.41 11.58
CA ARG A 14 -6.81 13.76 11.26
C ARG A 14 -7.00 12.36 10.69
N ASN A 15 -7.86 11.57 11.31
CA ASN A 15 -8.09 10.18 10.90
C ASN A 15 -8.76 10.13 9.53
N ASN A 16 -9.71 11.01 9.23
CA ASN A 16 -10.35 11.09 7.92
C ASN A 16 -9.34 11.47 6.81
N ASP A 17 -8.49 12.45 7.08
CA ASP A 17 -7.45 12.88 6.14
C ASP A 17 -6.42 11.76 5.91
N ILE A 18 -6.08 10.99 6.95
CA ILE A 18 -5.20 9.82 6.87
C ILE A 18 -5.85 8.68 6.09
N LEU A 19 -7.09 8.31 6.39
CA LEU A 19 -7.84 7.25 5.71
C LEU A 19 -7.95 7.56 4.22
N LEU A 20 -8.27 8.81 3.86
CA LEU A 20 -8.34 9.23 2.46
C LEU A 20 -6.97 9.14 1.77
N ALA A 21 -5.93 9.66 2.42
CA ALA A 21 -4.59 9.66 1.85
C ALA A 21 -4.01 8.23 1.69
N ASP A 22 -4.28 7.33 2.64
CA ASP A 22 -3.89 5.92 2.55
C ASP A 22 -4.72 5.14 1.53
N THR A 23 -5.99 5.50 1.36
CA THR A 23 -6.80 4.95 0.26
C THR A 23 -6.18 5.29 -1.09
N PHE A 24 -5.73 6.53 -1.31
CA PHE A 24 -5.05 6.88 -2.57
C PHE A 24 -3.78 6.06 -2.84
N THR A 25 -3.08 5.56 -1.81
CA THR A 25 -1.91 4.69 -2.03
C THR A 25 -2.27 3.35 -2.67
N SER A 26 -3.48 2.83 -2.43
CA SER A 26 -3.98 1.59 -3.00
C SER A 26 -4.67 1.77 -4.35
N TYR A 27 -4.96 3.02 -4.75
CA TYR A 27 -5.60 3.34 -6.04
C TYR A 27 -4.59 3.80 -7.10
N ASN A 28 -3.29 3.74 -6.82
CA ASN A 28 -2.26 4.37 -7.62
C ASN A 28 -2.25 3.89 -9.09
N LYS A 29 -2.33 2.58 -9.33
CA LYS A 29 -2.37 2.00 -10.68
C LYS A 29 -3.65 2.38 -11.41
N VAL A 30 -4.80 2.30 -10.74
CA VAL A 30 -6.10 2.72 -11.28
C VAL A 30 -6.07 4.19 -11.71
N LEU A 31 -5.48 5.07 -10.89
CA LEU A 31 -5.34 6.50 -11.22
C LEU A 31 -4.40 6.73 -12.41
N VAL A 32 -3.31 5.97 -12.51
CA VAL A 32 -2.39 6.04 -13.66
C VAL A 32 -3.10 5.57 -14.94
N ASP A 33 -3.79 4.44 -14.90
CA ASP A 33 -4.53 3.92 -16.06
C ASP A 33 -5.66 4.85 -16.49
N PHE A 34 -6.38 5.42 -15.52
CA PHE A 34 -7.39 6.43 -15.78
C PHE A 34 -6.79 7.67 -16.46
N LEU A 35 -5.60 8.12 -16.04
CA LEU A 35 -4.92 9.23 -16.70
C LEU A 35 -4.52 8.88 -18.14
N VAL A 36 -3.96 7.69 -18.37
CA VAL A 36 -3.63 7.20 -19.72
C VAL A 36 -4.87 7.21 -20.61
N TYR A 37 -5.98 6.69 -20.08
CA TYR A 37 -7.26 6.63 -20.78
C TYR A 37 -7.80 8.03 -21.13
N VAL A 38 -7.80 8.97 -20.18
CA VAL A 38 -8.24 10.35 -20.43
C VAL A 38 -7.34 11.03 -21.47
N CYS A 39 -6.03 10.84 -21.41
CA CYS A 39 -5.11 11.35 -22.43
C CYS A 39 -5.42 10.77 -23.82
N ALA A 40 -5.74 9.48 -23.91
CA ALA A 40 -6.12 8.85 -25.16
C ALA A 40 -7.38 9.48 -25.76
N LEU A 41 -8.42 9.71 -24.93
CA LEU A 41 -9.66 10.35 -25.36
C LEU A 41 -9.43 11.79 -25.86
N VAL A 42 -8.65 12.59 -25.12
CA VAL A 42 -8.37 14.00 -25.47
C VAL A 42 -7.64 14.11 -26.81
N LEU A 43 -6.75 13.15 -27.09
CA LEU A 43 -6.01 13.06 -28.35
C LEU A 43 -6.82 12.41 -29.50
N GLY A 44 -8.10 12.06 -29.25
CA GLY A 44 -8.98 11.47 -30.26
C GLY A 44 -8.61 10.04 -30.64
N MET A 45 -7.93 9.30 -29.75
CA MET A 45 -7.56 7.90 -29.94
C MET A 45 -8.68 6.96 -29.47
N SER A 46 -8.79 5.79 -30.13
CA SER A 46 -9.70 4.74 -29.65
C SER A 46 -9.08 4.04 -28.45
N ALA A 47 -9.86 3.89 -27.39
CA ALA A 47 -9.53 3.05 -26.23
C ALA A 47 -10.23 1.68 -26.28
N LEU A 48 -11.06 1.44 -27.31
CA LEU A 48 -11.69 0.16 -27.58
C LEU A 48 -10.80 -0.66 -28.52
N PRO A 49 -10.71 -2.00 -28.33
CA PRO A 49 -10.04 -2.87 -29.28
C PRO A 49 -10.80 -2.82 -30.61
N SER A 50 -10.29 -2.02 -31.54
CA SER A 50 -10.90 -1.89 -32.87
C SER A 50 -10.23 -2.87 -33.82
N GLY A 51 -11.04 -3.62 -34.56
CA GLY A 51 -10.57 -4.34 -35.74
C GLY A 51 -10.00 -3.35 -36.75
N THR A 52 -8.83 -3.69 -37.29
CA THR A 52 -8.26 -3.23 -38.58
C THR A 52 -7.59 -1.85 -38.74
N ASP A 53 -7.72 -0.88 -37.83
CA ASP A 53 -6.98 0.41 -37.94
C ASP A 53 -6.05 0.69 -36.76
N LEU A 54 -4.84 0.11 -36.80
CA LEU A 54 -3.78 0.25 -35.78
C LEU A 54 -3.17 1.67 -35.65
N SER A 55 -3.58 2.65 -36.45
CA SER A 55 -2.90 3.95 -36.55
C SER A 55 -3.24 4.95 -35.44
N LYS A 56 -4.25 4.65 -34.60
CA LYS A 56 -4.75 5.55 -33.54
C LYS A 56 -4.95 4.85 -32.18
N GLU A 57 -4.09 3.90 -31.84
CA GLU A 57 -4.04 3.33 -30.49
C GLU A 57 -2.92 3.96 -29.65
N LEU A 58 -3.24 4.40 -28.43
CA LEU A 58 -2.23 4.79 -27.46
C LEU A 58 -1.58 3.52 -26.90
N SER A 59 -0.30 3.31 -27.20
CA SER A 59 0.43 2.18 -26.60
C SER A 59 0.37 2.26 -25.07
N LYS A 60 0.12 1.13 -24.40
CA LYS A 60 0.20 1.01 -22.93
C LYS A 60 1.57 1.39 -22.37
N THR A 61 2.60 1.36 -23.22
CA THR A 61 3.94 1.77 -22.87
C THR A 61 4.16 3.28 -22.95
N HIS A 62 3.17 4.07 -23.39
CA HIS A 62 3.36 5.50 -23.67
C HIS A 62 3.88 6.29 -22.46
N LEU A 63 3.31 6.08 -21.26
CA LEU A 63 3.86 6.67 -20.04
C LEU A 63 5.12 5.97 -19.53
N GLN A 64 5.33 4.70 -19.92
CA GLN A 64 6.51 3.92 -19.55
C GLN A 64 7.78 4.39 -20.25
N ILE A 65 7.66 5.05 -21.43
CA ILE A 65 8.79 5.61 -22.20
C ILE A 65 9.63 6.55 -21.33
N TYR A 66 8.97 7.38 -20.50
CA TYR A 66 9.62 8.35 -19.62
C TYR A 66 9.52 7.98 -18.13
N ASN A 67 9.10 6.76 -17.81
CA ASN A 67 8.81 6.30 -16.45
C ASN A 67 7.80 7.21 -15.70
N ILE A 68 6.94 7.93 -16.43
CA ILE A 68 5.94 8.83 -15.85
C ILE A 68 4.90 8.02 -15.06
N ASP A 69 4.57 6.83 -15.55
CA ASP A 69 3.74 5.84 -14.85
C ASP A 69 4.29 5.54 -13.45
N LEU A 70 5.61 5.32 -13.34
CA LEU A 70 6.28 5.02 -12.07
C LEU A 70 6.28 6.24 -11.14
N LEU A 71 6.48 7.44 -11.67
CA LEU A 71 6.44 8.68 -10.86
C LEU A 71 5.04 8.95 -10.31
N LEU A 72 4.02 8.82 -11.16
CA LEU A 72 2.62 9.01 -10.77
C LEU A 72 2.15 7.94 -9.78
N ALA A 73 2.57 6.69 -9.96
CA ALA A 73 2.25 5.60 -9.03
C ALA A 73 2.80 5.85 -7.60
N ASN A 74 3.87 6.63 -7.46
CA ASN A 74 4.46 6.99 -6.18
C ASN A 74 3.94 8.31 -5.59
N PHE A 75 3.16 9.08 -6.34
CA PHE A 75 2.65 10.37 -5.88
C PHE A 75 1.87 10.27 -4.56
N PRO A 76 0.96 9.28 -4.36
CA PRO A 76 0.29 9.11 -3.07
C PRO A 76 1.26 8.83 -1.91
N SER A 77 2.28 7.99 -2.13
CA SER A 77 3.30 7.69 -1.11
C SER A 77 4.14 8.92 -0.77
N LEU A 78 4.47 9.76 -1.75
CA LEU A 78 5.13 11.06 -1.54
C LEU A 78 4.30 12.00 -0.68
N LEU A 79 2.99 12.01 -0.90
CA LEU A 79 2.10 12.82 -0.10
C LEU A 79 2.12 12.40 1.37
N ARG A 80 1.98 11.09 1.63
CA ARG A 80 2.03 10.54 2.99
C ARG A 80 3.39 10.75 3.64
N PHE A 81 4.48 10.59 2.90
CA PHE A 81 5.83 10.89 3.39
C PHE A 81 5.95 12.33 3.90
N LYS A 82 5.53 13.31 3.08
CA LYS A 82 5.55 14.74 3.47
C LYS A 82 4.67 15.03 4.68
N GLN A 83 3.46 14.47 4.70
CA GLN A 83 2.54 14.58 5.82
C GLN A 83 3.17 14.07 7.13
N CYS A 84 3.74 12.87 7.11
CA CYS A 84 4.35 12.25 8.29
C CYS A 84 5.54 13.06 8.81
N LEU A 85 6.39 13.60 7.92
CA LEU A 85 7.49 14.49 8.32
C LEU A 85 6.99 15.79 8.95
N LYS A 86 5.89 16.35 8.44
CA LYS A 86 5.29 17.56 8.99
C LYS A 86 4.72 17.29 10.39
N GLU A 87 3.97 16.20 10.57
CA GLU A 87 3.46 15.80 11.88
C GLU A 87 4.59 15.56 12.89
N TYR A 88 5.69 14.94 12.46
CA TYR A 88 6.88 14.77 13.31
C TYR A 88 7.44 16.11 13.78
N ASN A 89 7.61 17.08 12.87
CA ASN A 89 8.08 18.42 13.23
C ASN A 89 7.08 19.17 14.13
N GLN A 90 5.77 19.04 13.87
CA GLN A 90 4.73 19.66 14.69
C GLN A 90 4.67 19.08 16.11
N SER A 91 5.02 17.79 16.28
CA SER A 91 5.16 17.16 17.60
C SER A 91 6.43 17.59 18.37
N GLY A 92 7.14 18.63 17.91
CA GLY A 92 8.42 19.04 18.49
C GLY A 92 9.51 17.96 18.34
N ARG A 93 9.37 17.06 17.34
CA ARG A 93 10.25 15.90 17.13
C ARG A 93 10.25 14.88 18.28
N GLN A 94 9.21 14.87 19.11
CA GLN A 94 9.11 13.96 20.25
C GLN A 94 8.38 12.66 19.89
N ASN A 95 7.39 12.73 18.99
CA ASN A 95 6.64 11.54 18.61
C ASN A 95 7.29 10.82 17.42
N ILE A 96 8.24 9.93 17.74
CA ILE A 96 9.01 9.14 16.75
C ILE A 96 8.14 8.30 15.83
N ARG A 97 6.90 7.98 16.22
CA ARG A 97 5.97 7.21 15.40
C ARG A 97 5.70 7.91 14.06
N HIS A 98 5.61 9.23 14.03
CA HIS A 98 5.44 9.95 12.75
C HIS A 98 6.67 9.79 11.84
N LEU A 99 7.88 9.78 12.41
CA LEU A 99 9.11 9.56 11.64
C LEU A 99 9.18 8.12 11.10
N LEU A 100 8.86 7.12 11.92
CA LEU A 100 8.81 5.72 11.47
C LEU A 100 7.76 5.54 10.36
N ASN A 101 6.62 6.22 10.45
CA ASN A 101 5.63 6.21 9.38
C ASN A 101 6.16 6.89 8.10
N ALA A 102 6.93 7.98 8.23
CA ALA A 102 7.58 8.60 7.08
C ALA A 102 8.57 7.62 6.42
N ILE A 103 9.38 6.90 7.22
CA ILE A 103 10.30 5.86 6.71
C ILE A 103 9.53 4.77 5.97
N LYS A 104 8.38 4.31 6.48
CA LYS A 104 7.49 3.38 5.78
C LYS A 104 7.18 3.85 4.36
N TYR A 105 6.64 5.06 4.19
CA TYR A 105 6.32 5.58 2.85
C TYR A 105 7.55 5.88 2.01
N PHE A 106 8.70 6.17 2.62
CA PHE A 106 9.97 6.28 1.90
C PHE A 106 10.39 4.96 1.26
N THR A 107 10.16 3.82 1.94
CA THR A 107 10.51 2.51 1.37
C THR A 107 9.78 2.19 0.06
N ALA A 108 8.62 2.80 -0.19
CA ALA A 108 7.86 2.62 -1.43
C ALA A 108 8.58 3.19 -2.67
N PHE A 109 9.49 4.16 -2.50
CA PHE A 109 10.28 4.70 -3.62
C PHE A 109 11.40 3.76 -4.06
N LEU A 110 11.91 2.92 -3.15
CA LEU A 110 13.10 2.09 -3.40
C LEU A 110 12.90 1.08 -4.56
N PRO A 111 11.77 0.33 -4.64
CA PRO A 111 11.48 -0.51 -5.80
C PRO A 111 11.49 0.27 -7.12
N THR A 112 10.91 1.48 -7.11
CA THR A 112 10.81 2.32 -8.29
C THR A 112 12.16 2.82 -8.77
N ILE A 113 12.99 3.31 -7.85
CA ILE A 113 14.36 3.73 -8.15
C ILE A 113 15.14 2.57 -8.75
N SER A 114 15.02 1.37 -8.15
CA SER A 114 15.68 0.18 -8.69
C SER A 114 15.20 -0.21 -10.07
N MET A 115 13.88 -0.10 -10.35
CA MET A 115 13.34 -0.39 -11.68
C MET A 115 13.83 0.62 -12.72
N ILE A 116 13.89 1.91 -12.38
CA ILE A 116 14.42 2.96 -13.27
C ILE A 116 15.90 2.70 -13.57
N LEU A 117 16.72 2.42 -12.56
CA LEU A 117 18.15 2.13 -12.73
C LEU A 117 18.38 0.84 -13.54
N PHE A 118 17.51 -0.17 -13.37
CA PHE A 118 17.54 -1.39 -14.17
C PHE A 118 17.21 -1.10 -15.65
N LYS A 119 16.12 -0.36 -15.93
CA LYS A 119 15.76 0.04 -17.30
C LYS A 119 16.84 0.89 -17.98
N ALA A 120 17.54 1.74 -17.21
CA ALA A 120 18.63 2.59 -17.70
C ALA A 120 19.97 1.84 -17.90
N GLY A 121 20.04 0.54 -17.58
CA GLY A 121 21.24 -0.29 -17.76
C GLY A 121 22.31 -0.14 -16.67
N TYR A 122 22.07 0.66 -15.62
CA TYR A 122 22.98 0.78 -14.48
C TYR A 122 22.98 -0.48 -13.59
N LEU A 123 21.84 -1.16 -13.48
CA LEU A 123 21.73 -2.44 -12.76
C LEU A 123 21.60 -3.60 -13.74
N LYS A 124 22.48 -4.60 -13.61
CA LYS A 124 22.49 -5.79 -14.48
C LYS A 124 21.41 -6.81 -14.14
N THR A 125 20.89 -6.79 -12.91
CA THR A 125 19.91 -7.75 -12.42
C THR A 125 18.74 -7.05 -11.74
N ARG A 126 17.61 -7.74 -11.65
CA ARG A 126 16.42 -7.27 -10.91
C ARG A 126 16.53 -7.51 -9.39
N GLY A 127 17.68 -7.96 -8.89
CA GLY A 127 17.84 -8.37 -7.49
C GLY A 127 17.52 -7.26 -6.49
N LEU A 128 17.99 -6.03 -6.74
CA LEU A 128 17.66 -4.86 -5.89
C LEU A 128 16.18 -4.51 -5.94
N TRP A 129 15.54 -4.66 -7.10
CA TRP A 129 14.11 -4.42 -7.22
C TRP A 129 13.29 -5.42 -6.38
N VAL A 130 13.65 -6.71 -6.42
CA VAL A 130 13.03 -7.74 -5.57
C VAL A 130 13.28 -7.45 -4.09
N LEU A 131 14.53 -7.15 -3.70
CA LEU A 131 14.90 -6.86 -2.32
C LEU A 131 14.13 -5.66 -1.76
N PHE A 132 14.08 -4.55 -2.49
CA PHE A 132 13.38 -3.37 -2.03
C PHE A 132 11.86 -3.53 -2.04
N THR A 133 11.30 -4.33 -2.95
CA THR A 133 9.87 -4.67 -2.91
C THR A 133 9.55 -5.52 -1.68
N PHE A 134 10.44 -6.45 -1.33
CA PHE A 134 10.32 -7.25 -0.11
C PHE A 134 10.43 -6.38 1.16
N ILE A 135 11.39 -5.45 1.24
CA ILE A 135 11.54 -4.53 2.36
C ILE A 135 10.29 -3.67 2.53
N ASN A 136 9.81 -3.05 1.45
CA ASN A 136 8.60 -2.23 1.49
C ASN A 136 7.36 -3.03 1.94
N SER A 137 7.19 -4.23 1.41
CA SER A 137 6.07 -5.13 1.77
C SER A 137 6.14 -5.55 3.24
N SER A 138 7.33 -5.90 3.73
CA SER A 138 7.54 -6.34 5.11
C SER A 138 7.34 -5.21 6.11
N TYR A 139 7.92 -4.02 5.86
CA TYR A 139 7.73 -2.86 6.74
C TYR A 139 6.25 -2.48 6.80
N SER A 140 5.58 -2.42 5.64
CA SER A 140 4.18 -2.01 5.59
C SER A 140 3.26 -3.02 6.28
N LEU A 141 3.52 -4.33 6.17
CA LEU A 141 2.80 -5.36 6.94
C LEU A 141 3.01 -5.16 8.45
N TYR A 142 4.26 -4.98 8.87
CA TYR A 142 4.60 -4.72 10.26
C TYR A 142 3.84 -3.51 10.80
N TRP A 143 3.78 -2.44 9.99
CA TRP A 143 3.07 -1.23 10.34
C TRP A 143 1.56 -1.47 10.49
N ASP A 144 0.95 -2.14 9.52
CA ASP A 144 -0.50 -2.35 9.52
C ASP A 144 -0.95 -3.18 10.72
N ILE A 145 -0.24 -4.27 11.02
CA ILE A 145 -0.54 -5.15 12.16
C ILE A 145 -0.24 -4.44 13.50
N THR A 146 0.94 -3.84 13.64
CA THR A 146 1.42 -3.36 14.95
C THR A 146 0.95 -1.95 15.27
N ASN A 147 0.95 -1.04 14.29
CA ASN A 147 0.65 0.37 14.51
C ASN A 147 -0.80 0.66 14.20
N ASP A 148 -1.30 0.22 13.04
CA ASP A 148 -2.65 0.60 12.62
C ASP A 148 -3.73 -0.23 13.31
N TRP A 149 -3.49 -1.53 13.44
CA TRP A 149 -4.35 -2.43 14.19
C TRP A 149 -3.85 -2.68 15.61
N ASN A 150 -2.79 -2.01 16.09
CA ASN A 150 -2.38 -2.06 17.50
C ASN A 150 -2.30 -3.51 18.07
N PHE A 151 -1.87 -4.49 17.27
CA PHE A 151 -1.72 -5.88 17.67
C PHE A 151 -0.32 -6.15 18.20
N GLY A 152 -0.24 -7.00 19.22
CA GLY A 152 1.03 -7.47 19.78
C GLY A 152 1.64 -8.64 19.00
N PHE A 153 1.15 -8.95 17.79
CA PHE A 153 1.55 -10.12 16.99
C PHE A 153 3.07 -10.24 16.86
N PHE A 154 3.74 -9.25 16.27
CA PHE A 154 5.20 -9.30 16.10
C PHE A 154 5.94 -9.22 17.43
N LEU A 155 5.46 -8.42 18.38
CA LEU A 155 6.07 -8.29 19.70
C LEU A 155 6.07 -9.63 20.46
N LYS A 156 5.05 -10.47 20.26
CA LYS A 156 4.98 -11.81 20.86
C LYS A 156 6.12 -12.72 20.38
N PHE A 157 6.54 -12.58 19.13
CA PHE A 157 7.65 -13.35 18.56
C PHE A 157 9.02 -12.72 18.81
N LEU A 158 9.07 -11.38 18.98
CA LEU A 158 10.31 -10.62 19.14
C LEU A 158 10.67 -10.31 20.61
N SER A 159 9.77 -10.55 21.55
CA SER A 159 9.96 -10.22 22.97
C SER A 159 9.73 -11.44 23.86
N ASP A 160 10.66 -11.67 24.79
CA ASP A 160 10.57 -12.73 25.81
C ASP A 160 9.55 -12.43 26.92
N LYS A 161 8.77 -11.35 26.80
CA LYS A 161 7.77 -10.98 27.80
C LYS A 161 6.61 -12.00 27.79
N PRO A 162 6.36 -12.72 28.90
CA PRO A 162 5.41 -13.83 28.93
C PRO A 162 3.96 -13.38 28.64
N ASN A 163 3.61 -12.15 29.00
CA ASN A 163 2.24 -11.64 28.97
C ASN A 163 1.87 -10.81 27.73
N VAL A 164 2.67 -10.85 26.67
CA VAL A 164 2.28 -10.19 25.40
C VAL A 164 1.14 -11.01 24.76
N LYS A 165 0.02 -10.34 24.47
CA LYS A 165 -1.10 -10.93 23.74
C LYS A 165 -0.92 -10.70 22.24
N LEU A 166 -1.33 -11.68 21.44
CA LEU A 166 -1.25 -11.61 19.98
C LEU A 166 -2.21 -10.54 19.42
N LEU A 167 -3.44 -10.51 19.94
CA LEU A 167 -4.47 -9.50 19.65
C LEU A 167 -4.67 -8.57 20.86
N ARG A 168 -5.38 -7.46 20.65
CA ARG A 168 -5.78 -6.52 21.71
C ARG A 168 -6.72 -7.18 22.72
N ASN A 169 -6.89 -6.52 23.87
CA ASN A 169 -7.80 -6.96 24.92
C ASN A 169 -9.28 -6.83 24.54
N LYS A 170 -9.66 -5.68 23.98
CA LYS A 170 -11.03 -5.39 23.52
C LYS A 170 -11.07 -5.62 22.01
N LEU A 171 -11.95 -6.52 21.59
CA LEU A 171 -12.15 -6.94 20.21
C LEU A 171 -13.65 -6.84 19.92
N LEU A 172 -14.03 -6.18 18.82
CA LEU A 172 -15.44 -6.09 18.39
C LEU A 172 -15.85 -7.27 17.50
N TYR A 173 -14.90 -7.84 16.75
CA TYR A 173 -15.13 -8.98 15.87
C TYR A 173 -14.65 -10.29 16.51
N SER A 174 -14.95 -11.43 15.89
CA SER A 174 -14.40 -12.71 16.33
C SER A 174 -12.89 -12.79 16.11
N LYS A 175 -12.19 -13.63 16.89
CA LYS A 175 -10.73 -13.77 16.78
C LYS A 175 -10.31 -14.26 15.40
N GLU A 176 -11.12 -15.13 14.81
CA GLU A 176 -10.92 -15.72 13.49
C GLU A 176 -10.94 -14.64 12.41
N ALA A 177 -11.81 -13.63 12.53
CA ALA A 177 -11.86 -12.51 11.59
C ALA A 177 -10.55 -11.70 11.59
N TYR A 178 -9.95 -11.47 12.75
CA TYR A 178 -8.66 -10.78 12.84
C TYR A 178 -7.51 -11.61 12.26
N VAL A 179 -7.48 -12.92 12.53
CA VAL A 179 -6.47 -13.82 11.95
C VAL A 179 -6.63 -13.87 10.42
N LEU A 180 -7.86 -13.95 9.92
CA LEU A 180 -8.15 -13.90 8.49
C LEU A 180 -7.68 -12.58 7.86
N ALA A 181 -7.94 -11.44 8.51
CA ALA A 181 -7.47 -10.14 8.03
C ALA A 181 -5.94 -10.04 7.96
N ILE A 182 -5.23 -10.59 8.96
CA ILE A 182 -3.76 -10.69 8.95
C ILE A 182 -3.27 -11.52 7.76
N ILE A 183 -3.91 -12.68 7.50
CA ILE A 183 -3.56 -13.54 6.37
C ILE A 183 -3.82 -12.84 5.04
N ILE A 184 -4.98 -12.20 4.89
CA ILE A 184 -5.34 -11.45 3.67
C ILE A 184 -4.33 -10.34 3.42
N ASP A 185 -3.99 -9.53 4.44
CA ASP A 185 -3.03 -8.44 4.28
C ASP A 185 -1.64 -8.96 3.92
N PHE A 186 -1.18 -10.04 4.56
CA PHE A 186 0.09 -10.68 4.22
C PHE A 186 0.11 -11.15 2.76
N GLN A 187 -0.86 -11.98 2.35
CA GLN A 187 -0.85 -12.58 1.01
C GLN A 187 -0.95 -11.52 -0.10
N LEU A 188 -1.88 -10.57 0.05
CA LEU A 188 -2.10 -9.53 -0.96
C LEU A 188 -0.98 -8.49 -0.99
N ARG A 189 -0.27 -8.26 0.12
CA ARG A 189 0.89 -7.35 0.12
C ARG A 189 2.12 -8.01 -0.49
N PHE A 190 2.34 -9.29 -0.23
CA PHE A 190 3.46 -10.05 -0.80
C PHE A 190 3.20 -10.52 -2.24
N ILE A 191 1.99 -10.32 -2.78
CA ILE A 191 1.66 -10.67 -4.17
C ILE A 191 2.60 -9.99 -5.18
N TRP A 192 3.03 -8.76 -4.90
CA TRP A 192 3.98 -8.02 -5.74
C TRP A 192 5.38 -8.65 -5.72
N VAL A 193 5.81 -9.15 -4.56
CA VAL A 193 7.06 -9.90 -4.41
C VAL A 193 6.97 -11.22 -5.18
N TYR A 194 5.85 -11.94 -5.05
CA TYR A 194 5.63 -13.20 -5.76
C TYR A 194 5.61 -13.00 -7.28
N GLY A 195 4.97 -11.93 -7.76
CA GLY A 195 4.99 -11.53 -9.16
C GLY A 195 6.42 -11.36 -9.68
N LEU A 196 7.28 -10.66 -8.95
CA LEU A 196 8.67 -10.45 -9.37
C LEU A 196 9.53 -11.73 -9.36
N ILE A 197 9.24 -12.67 -8.45
CA ILE A 197 10.01 -13.93 -8.31
C ILE A 197 9.54 -14.97 -9.34
N PHE A 198 8.22 -15.13 -9.50
CA PHE A 198 7.62 -16.24 -10.24
C PHE A 198 7.13 -15.87 -11.64
N ALA A 199 6.79 -14.61 -11.91
CA ALA A 199 6.36 -14.20 -13.26
C ALA A 199 7.58 -14.12 -14.17
N ASN A 200 7.89 -15.22 -14.86
CA ASN A 200 8.93 -15.26 -15.88
C ASN A 200 8.40 -15.91 -17.16
N PRO A 201 8.00 -15.11 -18.17
CA PRO A 201 7.39 -15.61 -19.39
C PRO A 201 8.36 -16.42 -20.28
N THR A 202 9.67 -16.35 -20.04
CA THR A 202 10.68 -17.02 -20.87
C THR A 202 11.15 -18.36 -20.31
N SER A 203 10.57 -18.84 -19.20
CA SER A 203 10.95 -20.15 -18.65
C SER A 203 10.44 -21.28 -19.56
N PRO A 204 11.31 -22.19 -20.05
CA PRO A 204 10.93 -23.24 -20.99
C PRO A 204 10.03 -24.33 -20.38
N SER A 205 10.00 -24.46 -19.05
CA SER A 205 9.07 -25.33 -18.32
C SER A 205 8.61 -24.65 -17.03
N PRO A 206 7.62 -23.75 -17.09
CA PRO A 206 7.17 -23.00 -15.93
C PRO A 206 6.33 -23.91 -15.02
N SER A 207 6.62 -23.88 -13.72
CA SER A 207 5.79 -24.51 -12.70
C SER A 207 4.36 -23.96 -12.73
N THR A 208 3.40 -24.68 -12.15
CA THR A 208 2.00 -24.22 -12.05
C THR A 208 1.90 -22.84 -11.40
N ALA A 209 2.70 -22.59 -10.35
CA ALA A 209 2.79 -21.29 -9.70
C ALA A 209 3.33 -20.20 -10.65
N ALA A 210 4.39 -20.49 -11.40
CA ALA A 210 4.94 -19.54 -12.37
C ALA A 210 3.92 -19.19 -13.48
N LYS A 211 3.16 -20.18 -13.98
CA LYS A 211 2.06 -19.94 -14.94
C LYS A 211 0.96 -19.07 -14.35
N PHE A 212 0.55 -19.35 -13.10
CA PHE A 212 -0.45 -18.57 -12.39
C PHE A 212 -0.01 -17.10 -12.24
N PHE A 213 1.17 -16.85 -11.66
CA PHE A 213 1.67 -15.48 -11.47
C PHE A 213 1.96 -14.77 -12.79
N THR A 214 2.47 -15.47 -13.80
CA THR A 214 2.64 -14.88 -15.13
C THR A 214 1.28 -14.42 -15.66
N THR A 215 0.26 -15.29 -15.66
CA THR A 215 -1.09 -14.94 -16.15
C THR A 215 -1.69 -13.77 -15.37
N LEU A 216 -1.54 -13.78 -14.05
CA LEU A 216 -2.07 -12.76 -13.16
C LEU A 216 -1.46 -11.37 -13.42
N PHE A 217 -0.16 -11.31 -13.74
CA PHE A 217 0.56 -10.04 -13.94
C PHE A 217 0.67 -9.60 -15.41
N THR A 218 0.44 -10.48 -16.39
CA THR A 218 0.58 -10.13 -17.83
C THR A 218 -0.75 -9.96 -18.56
N THR A 219 -1.84 -10.53 -18.05
CA THR A 219 -3.16 -10.40 -18.68
C THR A 219 -3.94 -9.21 -18.11
N GLU A 220 -4.80 -8.62 -18.93
CA GLU A 220 -5.67 -7.51 -18.52
C GLU A 220 -6.63 -7.91 -17.40
N MET A 221 -7.25 -9.09 -17.53
CA MET A 221 -8.13 -9.64 -16.51
C MET A 221 -7.37 -9.90 -15.21
N GLY A 222 -6.13 -10.41 -15.29
CA GLY A 222 -5.28 -10.63 -14.14
C GLY A 222 -4.91 -9.32 -13.43
N THR A 223 -4.52 -8.30 -14.18
CA THR A 223 -4.20 -6.97 -13.64
C THR A 223 -5.44 -6.34 -13.00
N PHE A 224 -6.60 -6.41 -13.66
CA PHE A 224 -7.87 -5.94 -13.09
C PHE A 224 -8.20 -6.64 -11.76
N LEU A 225 -8.04 -7.97 -11.69
CA LEU A 225 -8.26 -8.72 -10.47
C LEU A 225 -7.28 -8.30 -9.35
N LEU A 226 -6.00 -8.08 -9.67
CA LEU A 226 -5.01 -7.56 -8.71
C LEU A 226 -5.45 -6.22 -8.11
N GLU A 227 -5.93 -5.29 -8.93
CA GLU A 227 -6.41 -4.00 -8.45
C GLU A 227 -7.68 -4.13 -7.60
N CYS A 228 -8.63 -5.00 -7.98
CA CYS A 228 -9.79 -5.31 -7.13
C CYS A 228 -9.38 -5.89 -5.78
N LEU A 229 -8.40 -6.80 -5.77
CA LEU A 229 -7.89 -7.41 -4.54
C LEU A 229 -7.15 -6.38 -3.67
N GLU A 230 -6.37 -5.47 -4.25
CA GLU A 230 -5.71 -4.39 -3.51
C GLU A 230 -6.74 -3.42 -2.88
N ILE A 231 -7.82 -3.09 -3.59
CA ILE A 231 -8.93 -2.32 -3.04
C ILE A 231 -9.63 -3.08 -1.91
N PHE A 232 -9.89 -4.38 -2.08
CA PHE A 232 -10.48 -5.22 -1.03
C PHE A 232 -9.58 -5.29 0.21
N ARG A 233 -8.26 -5.47 0.03
CA ARG A 233 -7.28 -5.45 1.14
C ARG A 233 -7.36 -4.13 1.90
N ARG A 234 -7.39 -3.00 1.20
CA ARG A 234 -7.53 -1.67 1.81
C ARG A 234 -8.86 -1.53 2.54
N TRP A 235 -9.95 -2.02 1.97
CA TRP A 235 -11.27 -2.03 2.61
C TRP A 235 -11.24 -2.76 3.95
N VAL A 236 -10.68 -3.98 4.02
CA VAL A 236 -10.48 -4.71 5.29
C VAL A 236 -9.64 -3.89 6.27
N TRP A 237 -8.53 -3.31 5.80
CA TRP A 237 -7.67 -2.46 6.63
C TRP A 237 -8.42 -1.26 7.23
N VAL A 238 -9.29 -0.58 6.47
CA VAL A 238 -10.07 0.58 6.93
C VAL A 238 -11.00 0.19 8.08
N PHE A 239 -11.72 -0.93 7.96
CA PHE A 239 -12.63 -1.40 9.02
C PHE A 239 -11.89 -1.67 10.32
N LEU A 240 -10.76 -2.38 10.24
CA LEU A 240 -9.93 -2.65 11.41
C LEU A 240 -9.29 -1.38 11.97
N LYS A 241 -8.90 -0.43 11.12
CA LYS A 241 -8.34 0.86 11.56
C LYS A 241 -9.37 1.66 12.36
N ILE A 242 -10.57 1.83 11.81
CA ILE A 242 -11.67 2.55 12.47
C ILE A 242 -12.05 1.87 13.78
N GLU A 243 -12.16 0.54 13.79
CA GLU A 243 -12.47 -0.21 15.01
C GLU A 243 -11.38 -0.06 16.07
N THR A 244 -10.10 -0.07 15.66
CA THR A 244 -8.97 0.20 16.57
C THR A 244 -9.09 1.58 17.21
N GLU A 245 -9.39 2.61 16.41
CA GLU A 245 -9.56 3.98 16.91
C GLU A 245 -10.75 4.09 17.86
N HIS A 246 -11.87 3.46 17.52
CA HIS A 246 -13.05 3.42 18.37
C HIS A 246 -12.75 2.78 19.73
N VAL A 247 -12.08 1.62 19.75
CA VAL A 247 -11.67 0.95 20.98
C VAL A 247 -10.76 1.82 21.84
N MET A 248 -9.80 2.53 21.23
CA MET A 248 -8.90 3.43 21.94
C MET A 248 -9.65 4.60 22.57
N ILE A 249 -10.56 5.25 21.82
CA ILE A 249 -11.35 6.38 22.33
C ILE A 249 -12.26 5.92 23.48
N SER A 250 -12.97 4.81 23.32
CA SER A 250 -13.82 4.27 24.39
C SER A 250 -13.01 3.97 25.66
N SER A 251 -11.82 3.37 25.53
CA SER A 251 -10.98 3.08 26.70
C SER A 251 -10.52 4.32 27.46
N VAL A 252 -10.32 5.44 26.77
CA VAL A 252 -9.99 6.73 27.41
C VAL A 252 -11.22 7.32 28.10
N SER A 253 -12.40 7.24 27.47
CA SER A 253 -13.66 7.67 28.09
C SER A 253 -13.96 6.89 29.37
N ASP A 254 -13.88 5.56 29.30
CA ASP A 254 -14.09 4.66 30.44
C ASP A 254 -13.15 5.01 31.61
N PHE A 255 -11.89 5.36 31.30
CA PHE A 255 -10.91 5.77 32.31
C PHE A 255 -11.23 7.14 32.96
N ILE A 256 -11.63 8.12 32.16
CA ILE A 256 -12.01 9.46 32.66
C ILE A 256 -13.25 9.37 33.54
N GLU A 257 -14.25 8.58 33.12
CA GLU A 257 -15.46 8.35 33.92
C GLU A 257 -15.10 7.74 35.28
N LEU A 258 -14.26 6.69 35.32
CA LEU A 258 -13.80 6.10 36.58
C LEU A 258 -13.09 7.12 37.50
N GLN A 259 -12.27 8.02 36.94
CA GLN A 259 -11.61 9.08 37.72
C GLN A 259 -12.57 10.17 38.22
N SER A 260 -13.76 10.30 37.63
CA SER A 260 -14.75 11.29 38.05
C SER A 260 -15.62 10.83 39.24
N PHE A 261 -15.52 9.55 39.61
CA PHE A 261 -16.21 8.96 40.75
C PHE A 261 -15.35 8.90 42.03
N ASP A 262 -14.07 9.31 41.94
CA ASP A 262 -13.11 9.45 43.06
C ASP A 262 -12.91 10.93 43.44
#